data_AF-A0A6A5V1Z5-F1
#
_entry.id   AF-A0A6A5V1Z5-F1
#
_cell.length_a   1.000
_cell.length_b   1.000
_cell.length_c   1.000
_cell.angle_alpha   90.00
_cell.angle_beta   90.00
_cell.angle_gamma   90.00
#
_symmetry.space_group_name_H-M   'P 1'
#
loop_
_entity.id
_entity.type
_entity.pdbx_description
1 polymer ?
#
loop_
_entity_poly.entity_id
_entity_poly.type
_entity_poly.pdbx_seq_one_letter_code
_entity_poly.pdbx_strand_id
1 'polypeptide(L)'
;MVSWRRGSERQLLALLWDKHVGTGLPRPADFGAVISYGTAVAPMYIFDWVYLPSGGAALWTVNVINRAYVSLMRFDQTSHVWTQAANYTLLTGNGATAFRAMWAVSTTAFQAFDGNANQLWQFSISGVAPVLISTTALASSYVRLDGAQCLSA
;
A
#
# COMPACT_ATOMS: atom_id res chain seq x y z
N MET A 1 -2.08 10.59 12.31
CA MET A 1 -1.85 10.10 10.95
C MET A 1 -3.19 10.14 10.23
N VAL A 2 -3.21 10.44 8.94
CA VAL A 2 -4.42 10.34 8.13
C VAL A 2 -4.31 9.00 7.42
N SER A 3 -5.18 8.05 7.76
CA SER A 3 -5.29 6.79 7.03
C SER A 3 -6.34 6.96 5.95
N TRP A 4 -6.35 6.12 4.93
CA TRP A 4 -7.44 6.05 3.96
C TRP A 4 -8.05 4.65 4.06
N ARG A 5 -9.25 4.42 3.54
CA ARG A 5 -9.81 3.07 3.38
C ARG A 5 -10.31 2.88 1.96
N ARG A 6 -10.14 1.66 1.47
CA ARG A 6 -10.61 1.18 0.18
C ARG A 6 -12.14 1.06 0.18
N GLY A 7 -12.79 1.68 -0.82
CA GLY A 7 -14.15 1.29 -1.23
C GLY A 7 -14.13 0.27 -2.38
N SER A 8 -15.30 0.01 -2.99
CA SER A 8 -15.41 -0.95 -4.10
C SER A 8 -14.47 -0.59 -5.28
N GLU A 9 -14.05 -1.65 -5.97
CA GLU A 9 -12.78 -1.87 -6.67
C GLU A 9 -12.23 -0.87 -7.70
N ARG A 10 -12.81 0.32 -7.86
CA ARG A 10 -12.32 1.27 -8.88
C ARG A 10 -12.32 2.74 -8.50
N GLN A 11 -12.95 3.16 -7.40
CA GLN A 11 -13.36 4.58 -7.35
C GLN A 11 -13.37 5.25 -5.98
N LEU A 12 -13.23 4.55 -4.86
CA LEU A 12 -13.40 5.18 -3.54
C LEU A 12 -12.11 5.22 -2.73
N LEU A 13 -11.61 6.44 -2.54
CA LEU A 13 -10.61 6.80 -1.55
C LEU A 13 -11.35 7.56 -0.45
N ALA A 14 -11.48 6.95 0.72
CA ALA A 14 -12.04 7.59 1.91
C ALA A 14 -10.91 7.96 2.88
N LEU A 15 -10.82 9.22 3.29
CA LEU A 15 -9.85 9.78 4.22
C LEU A 15 -10.38 9.55 5.65
N LEU A 16 -9.62 8.80 6.44
CA LEU A 16 -9.86 8.49 7.84
C LEU A 16 -8.84 9.21 8.71
N TRP A 17 -9.31 9.75 9.82
CA TRP A 17 -8.42 10.27 10.85
C TRP A 17 -7.96 9.13 11.76
N ASP A 18 -6.65 8.90 11.85
CA ASP A 18 -6.05 7.98 12.82
C ASP A 18 -4.85 8.63 13.51
N LYS A 19 -5.10 9.49 14.51
CA LYS A 19 -4.02 10.15 15.24
C LYS A 19 -3.42 9.37 16.41
N HIS A 20 -3.81 8.13 16.69
CA HIS A 20 -3.37 7.50 17.94
C HIS A 20 -3.08 6.01 17.78
N VAL A 21 -1.83 5.70 17.42
CA VAL A 21 -1.25 4.38 17.68
C VAL A 21 -0.24 4.54 18.82
N GLY A 22 -0.55 3.96 19.99
CA GLY A 22 0.43 3.67 21.04
C GLY A 22 0.41 4.47 22.35
N THR A 23 -0.38 5.55 22.50
CA THR A 23 -0.20 6.47 23.65
C THR A 23 -1.13 6.28 24.85
N GLY A 24 -2.07 5.32 24.83
CA GLY A 24 -3.05 5.15 25.91
C GLY A 24 -3.99 6.36 26.10
N LEU A 25 -3.95 7.34 25.20
CA LEU A 25 -4.85 8.49 25.21
C LEU A 25 -6.26 8.06 24.76
N PRO A 26 -7.32 8.72 25.29
CA PRO A 26 -8.68 8.48 24.84
C PRO A 26 -8.78 8.64 23.33
N ARG A 27 -9.44 7.69 22.66
CA ARG A 27 -9.73 7.79 21.24
C ARG A 27 -10.53 9.08 20.99
N PRO A 28 -10.07 9.98 20.12
CA PRO A 28 -10.85 11.14 19.70
C PRO A 28 -12.23 10.73 19.17
N ALA A 29 -13.22 11.61 19.27
CA ALA A 29 -14.59 11.33 18.83
C ALA A 29 -14.69 10.99 17.32
N ASP A 30 -13.70 11.38 16.53
CA ASP A 30 -13.57 11.12 15.09
C ASP A 30 -12.65 9.92 14.77
N PHE A 31 -12.23 9.13 15.77
CA PHE A 31 -11.44 7.92 15.54
C PHE A 31 -12.22 6.92 14.67
N GLY A 32 -11.65 6.57 13.52
CA GLY A 32 -12.28 5.66 12.56
C GLY A 32 -13.42 6.29 11.75
N ALA A 33 -13.68 7.59 11.91
CA ALA A 33 -14.64 8.31 11.10
C ALA A 33 -14.04 8.67 9.72
N VAL A 34 -14.85 8.54 8.67
CA VAL A 34 -14.54 9.10 7.35
C VAL A 34 -14.75 10.60 7.42
N ILE A 35 -13.67 11.36 7.33
CA ILE A 35 -13.69 12.83 7.43
C ILE A 35 -13.62 13.50 6.05
N SER A 36 -13.29 12.74 5.00
CA SER A 36 -13.42 13.16 3.62
C SER A 36 -13.49 11.93 2.70
N TYR A 37 -14.11 12.05 1.54
CA TYR A 37 -14.10 11.01 0.52
C TYR A 37 -14.15 11.64 -0.86
N GLY A 38 -13.65 10.91 -1.85
CA GLY A 38 -13.68 11.36 -3.23
C GLY A 38 -13.53 10.19 -4.19
N THR A 39 -13.49 10.54 -5.47
CA THR A 39 -13.20 9.57 -6.53
C THR A 39 -11.91 9.94 -7.25
N ALA A 40 -11.13 8.92 -7.58
CA ALA A 40 -9.97 9.04 -8.44
C ALA A 40 -10.00 7.93 -9.49
N VAL A 41 -9.64 8.27 -10.72
CA VAL A 41 -9.49 7.27 -11.79
C VAL A 41 -8.12 6.63 -11.62
N ALA A 42 -8.08 5.39 -11.17
CA ALA A 42 -6.85 4.61 -11.14
C ALA A 42 -6.58 4.04 -12.54
N PRO A 43 -5.36 4.18 -13.10
CA PRO A 43 -5.00 3.56 -14.38
C PRO A 43 -4.81 2.02 -14.26
N MET A 44 -5.02 1.47 -13.06
CA MET A 44 -4.81 0.06 -12.73
C MET A 44 -5.72 -0.38 -11.59
N TYR A 45 -5.72 -1.69 -11.30
CA TYR A 45 -6.30 -2.22 -10.07
C TYR A 45 -5.40 -1.89 -8.88
N ILE A 46 -5.98 -1.28 -7.85
CA ILE A 46 -5.32 -1.02 -6.58
C ILE A 46 -5.80 -2.07 -5.57
N PHE A 47 -4.94 -3.03 -5.27
CA PHE A 47 -5.25 -4.04 -4.26
C PHE A 47 -5.14 -3.47 -2.85
N ASP A 48 -4.04 -2.77 -2.62
CA ASP A 48 -3.69 -2.17 -1.34
C ASP A 48 -2.69 -1.02 -1.53
N TRP A 49 -2.47 -0.22 -0.50
CA TRP A 49 -1.57 0.93 -0.53
C TRP A 49 -1.05 1.25 0.87
N VAL A 50 -0.01 2.07 0.94
CA VAL A 50 0.67 2.44 2.19
C VAL A 50 0.98 3.93 2.21
N TYR A 51 0.83 4.57 3.38
CA TYR A 51 1.33 5.93 3.60
C TYR A 51 2.74 5.89 4.18
N LEU A 52 3.65 6.68 3.61
CA LEU A 52 5.04 6.78 4.05
C LEU A 52 5.38 8.25 4.29
N PRO A 53 5.76 8.67 5.51
CA PRO A 53 5.98 10.08 5.83
C PRO A 53 6.99 10.79 4.93
N SER A 54 8.04 10.10 4.47
CA SER A 54 9.07 10.70 3.60
C SER A 54 8.63 10.80 2.13
N GLY A 55 7.49 10.22 1.74
CA GLY A 55 6.95 10.28 0.39
C GLY A 55 6.04 11.48 0.10
N GLY A 56 5.91 12.39 1.08
CA GLY A 56 4.98 13.51 1.05
C GLY A 56 3.54 13.10 1.33
N ALA A 57 2.59 14.00 1.03
CA ALA A 57 1.15 13.72 1.12
C ALA A 57 0.72 12.77 -0.02
N ALA A 58 1.13 11.50 0.09
CA ALA A 58 0.92 10.51 -0.93
C ALA A 58 0.72 9.10 -0.38
N LEU A 59 -0.07 8.34 -1.13
CA LEU A 59 -0.22 6.90 -0.94
C LEU A 59 0.64 6.18 -1.97
N TRP A 60 1.30 5.10 -1.55
CA TRP A 60 2.18 4.31 -2.39
C TRP A 60 1.61 2.91 -2.57
N THR A 61 1.76 2.36 -3.76
CA THR A 61 1.32 1.00 -4.07
C THR A 61 2.22 0.39 -5.13
N VAL A 62 2.12 -0.91 -5.30
CA VAL A 62 2.70 -1.63 -6.44
C VAL A 62 1.61 -2.31 -7.23
N ASN A 63 1.70 -2.17 -8.55
CA ASN A 63 0.78 -2.81 -9.47
C ASN A 63 1.53 -3.67 -10.48
N VAL A 64 0.98 -4.84 -10.79
CA VAL A 64 1.48 -5.69 -11.88
C VAL A 64 0.95 -5.14 -13.19
N ILE A 65 1.83 -4.61 -14.04
CA ILE A 65 1.43 -4.06 -15.35
C ILE A 65 1.12 -5.22 -16.31
N ASN A 66 2.00 -6.21 -16.34
CA ASN A 66 1.90 -7.40 -17.17
C ASN A 66 2.80 -8.50 -16.60
N ARG A 67 2.93 -9.62 -17.33
CA ARG A 67 3.79 -10.76 -16.94
C ARG A 67 5.30 -10.47 -16.97
N ALA A 68 5.72 -9.24 -17.23
CA ALA A 68 7.12 -8.84 -17.29
C ALA A 68 7.45 -7.65 -16.38
N TYR A 69 6.46 -6.92 -15.85
CA TYR A 69 6.73 -5.69 -15.09
C TYR A 69 5.81 -5.47 -13.89
N VAL A 70 6.42 -4.95 -12.82
CA VAL A 70 5.75 -4.35 -11.66
C VAL A 70 6.03 -2.85 -11.68
N SER A 71 5.02 -2.04 -11.44
CA SER A 71 5.12 -0.58 -11.30
C SER A 71 5.04 -0.18 -9.84
N LEU A 72 5.89 0.77 -9.43
CA LEU A 72 5.69 1.57 -8.24
C LEU A 72 4.82 2.77 -8.61
N MET A 73 3.71 2.93 -7.91
CA MET A 73 2.74 3.97 -8.17
C MET A 73 2.55 4.85 -6.94
N ARG A 74 2.37 6.14 -7.18
CA ARG A 74 2.14 7.17 -6.17
C ARG A 74 0.79 7.84 -6.45
N PHE A 75 -0.08 7.89 -5.46
CA PHE A 75 -1.29 8.71 -5.47
C PHE A 75 -1.04 9.98 -4.68
N ASP A 76 -1.08 11.11 -5.37
CA ASP A 76 -0.98 12.42 -4.73
C ASP A 76 -2.29 12.76 -4.01
N GLN A 77 -2.25 12.94 -2.69
CA GLN A 77 -3.46 13.19 -1.89
C GLN A 77 -3.99 14.62 -2.03
N THR A 78 -3.26 15.53 -2.68
CA THR A 78 -3.71 16.91 -2.90
C THR A 78 -4.36 17.07 -4.27
N SER A 79 -3.70 16.59 -5.31
CA SER A 79 -4.19 16.64 -6.69
C SER A 79 -5.10 15.47 -7.07
N HIS A 80 -5.13 14.41 -6.26
CA HIS A 80 -5.86 13.17 -6.51
C HIS A 80 -5.46 12.48 -7.83
N VAL A 81 -4.17 12.54 -8.17
CA VAL A 81 -3.62 11.96 -9.41
C VAL A 81 -2.70 10.79 -9.08
N TRP A 82 -2.85 9.70 -9.84
CA TRP A 82 -1.91 8.58 -9.86
C TRP A 82 -0.76 8.86 -10.82
N THR A 83 0.47 8.71 -10.36
CA THR A 83 1.70 8.83 -11.15
C THR A 83 2.55 7.58 -10.97
N GLN A 84 3.16 7.10 -12.05
CA GLN A 84 4.16 6.04 -11.98
C GLN A 84 5.49 6.61 -11.52
N ALA A 85 6.04 6.05 -10.45
CA ALA A 85 7.32 6.49 -9.88
C ALA A 85 8.50 5.64 -10.38
N ALA A 86 8.29 4.33 -10.59
CA ALA A 86 9.31 3.42 -11.10
C ALA A 86 8.68 2.19 -11.77
N ASN A 87 9.48 1.48 -12.57
CA ASN A 87 9.15 0.16 -13.12
C ASN A 87 10.26 -0.83 -12.77
N TYR A 88 9.85 -2.05 -12.45
CA TYR A 88 10.72 -3.18 -12.12
C TYR A 88 10.41 -4.34 -13.07
N THR A 89 11.42 -5.11 -13.43
CA THR A 89 11.21 -6.42 -14.05
C THR A 89 10.42 -7.34 -13.11
N LEU A 90 9.62 -8.25 -13.67
CA LEU A 90 8.77 -9.13 -12.88
C LEU A 90 9.60 -9.94 -11.88
N LEU A 91 9.15 -9.89 -10.63
CA LEU A 91 9.88 -10.44 -9.49
C LEU A 91 9.76 -11.96 -9.37
N THR A 92 8.70 -12.54 -9.93
CA THR A 92 8.51 -13.99 -10.03
C THR A 92 8.26 -14.39 -11.47
N GLY A 93 9.14 -15.21 -12.05
CA GLY A 93 9.13 -15.58 -13.48
C GLY A 93 7.90 -16.37 -13.99
N ASN A 94 6.79 -16.43 -13.25
CA ASN A 94 5.61 -17.21 -13.62
C ASN A 94 4.33 -16.38 -13.81
N GLY A 95 4.44 -15.06 -13.96
CA GLY A 95 3.37 -14.22 -14.51
C GLY A 95 2.07 -14.12 -13.69
N ALA A 96 2.10 -14.60 -12.43
CA ALA A 96 0.93 -14.69 -11.56
C ALA A 96 1.06 -13.79 -10.32
N THR A 97 1.96 -12.80 -10.27
CA THR A 97 2.08 -11.93 -9.10
C THR A 97 0.75 -11.24 -8.77
N ALA A 98 0.35 -11.27 -7.51
CA ALA A 98 -0.76 -10.47 -7.00
C ALA A 98 -0.41 -9.94 -5.61
N PHE A 99 -0.05 -8.65 -5.53
CA PHE A 99 0.24 -8.00 -4.26
C PHE A 99 -1.07 -7.71 -3.53
N ARG A 100 -1.37 -8.50 -2.49
CA ARG A 100 -2.67 -8.48 -1.81
C ARG A 100 -2.70 -7.66 -0.53
N ALA A 101 -1.52 -7.38 0.02
CA ALA A 101 -1.35 -6.61 1.25
C ALA A 101 -0.03 -5.85 1.26
N MET A 102 -0.03 -4.67 1.87
CA MET A 102 1.12 -3.79 2.00
C MET A 102 1.19 -3.15 3.39
N TRP A 103 2.40 -2.93 3.90
CA TRP A 103 2.62 -2.22 5.16
C TRP A 103 3.96 -1.51 5.19
N ALA A 104 4.01 -0.39 5.91
CA ALA A 104 5.22 0.39 6.07
C ALA A 104 6.20 -0.35 6.98
N VAL A 105 7.49 -0.35 6.61
CA VAL A 105 8.57 -0.91 7.45
C VAL A 105 9.63 0.13 7.81
N SER A 106 9.61 1.27 7.13
CA SER A 106 10.35 2.47 7.50
C SER A 106 9.64 3.71 6.95
N THR A 107 10.23 4.90 7.13
CA THR A 107 9.70 6.13 6.53
C THR A 107 9.81 6.18 5.00
N THR A 108 10.64 5.31 4.39
CA THR A 108 10.96 5.29 2.94
C THR A 108 10.74 3.93 2.27
N ALA A 109 10.32 2.91 3.02
CA ALA A 109 10.15 1.56 2.51
C ALA A 109 8.91 0.88 3.08
N PHE A 110 8.38 -0.03 2.28
CA PHE A 110 7.22 -0.84 2.62
C PHE A 110 7.42 -2.26 2.11
N GLN A 111 6.70 -3.19 2.72
CA GLN A 111 6.64 -4.56 2.26
C GLN A 111 5.30 -4.81 1.56
N ALA A 112 5.32 -5.66 0.54
CA ALA A 112 4.15 -6.11 -0.18
C ALA A 112 4.15 -7.64 -0.28
N PHE A 113 3.03 -8.25 0.08
CA PHE A 113 2.86 -9.70 0.03
C PHE A 113 2.25 -10.11 -1.31
N ASP A 114 3.02 -10.86 -2.10
CA ASP A 114 2.53 -11.56 -3.29
C ASP A 114 1.79 -12.83 -2.85
N GLY A 115 0.45 -12.76 -2.85
CA GLY A 115 -0.38 -13.87 -2.38
C GLY A 115 -0.40 -15.08 -3.31
N ASN A 116 0.00 -14.93 -4.57
CA ASN A 116 0.03 -16.03 -5.52
C ASN A 116 1.36 -16.80 -5.45
N ALA A 117 2.47 -16.08 -5.28
CA ALA A 117 3.79 -16.70 -5.09
C ALA A 117 4.10 -17.05 -3.62
N ASN A 118 3.28 -16.56 -2.68
CA ASN A 118 3.51 -16.66 -1.25
C ASN A 118 4.87 -16.08 -0.83
N GLN A 119 5.14 -14.86 -1.31
CA GLN A 119 6.41 -14.18 -1.12
C GLN A 119 6.21 -12.79 -0.54
N LEU A 120 7.15 -12.40 0.31
CA LEU A 120 7.21 -11.06 0.88
C LEU A 120 8.32 -10.27 0.20
N TRP A 121 7.97 -9.16 -0.41
CA TRP A 121 8.88 -8.28 -1.13
C TRP A 121 8.97 -6.92 -0.44
N GLN A 122 10.15 -6.31 -0.41
CA GLN A 122 10.35 -4.95 0.09
C GLN A 122 10.61 -4.00 -1.06
N PHE A 123 9.85 -2.90 -1.08
CA PHE A 123 9.96 -1.81 -2.03
C PHE A 123 10.42 -0.55 -1.32
N SER A 124 11.16 0.30 -2.03
CA SER A 124 11.53 1.64 -1.57
C SER A 124 10.94 2.69 -2.49
N ILE A 125 10.52 3.82 -1.90
CA ILE A 125 9.98 4.96 -2.66
C ILE A 125 11.02 5.66 -3.54
N SER A 126 12.31 5.35 -3.36
CA SER A 126 13.40 5.87 -4.20
C SER A 126 13.48 5.20 -5.57
N GLY A 127 12.69 4.16 -5.83
CA GLY A 127 12.68 3.47 -7.12
C GLY A 127 13.83 2.47 -7.31
N VAL A 128 14.61 2.17 -6.27
CA VAL A 128 15.61 1.08 -6.32
C VAL A 128 14.92 -0.29 -6.45
N ALA A 129 15.67 -1.28 -6.96
CA ALA A 129 15.16 -2.62 -7.17
C ALA A 129 14.62 -3.23 -5.86
N PRO A 130 13.43 -3.86 -5.89
CA PRO A 130 12.85 -4.49 -4.72
C PRO A 130 13.60 -5.77 -4.33
N VAL A 131 13.54 -6.09 -3.03
CA VAL A 131 14.27 -7.22 -2.43
C VAL A 131 13.28 -8.27 -1.94
N LEU A 132 13.55 -9.55 -2.23
CA LEU A 132 12.80 -10.66 -1.65
C LEU A 132 13.21 -10.82 -0.17
N ILE A 133 12.25 -10.67 0.73
CA ILE A 133 12.46 -10.77 2.18
C ILE A 133 12.20 -12.18 2.68
N SER A 134 11.16 -12.83 2.14
CA SER A 134 10.77 -14.17 2.59
C SER A 134 10.00 -14.93 1.51
N THR A 135 10.20 -16.24 1.47
CA THR A 135 9.40 -17.22 0.71
C THR A 135 8.54 -18.09 1.63
N THR A 136 8.65 -17.91 2.94
CA THR A 136 7.88 -18.66 3.94
C THR A 136 6.49 -18.07 4.04
N ALA A 137 5.47 -18.92 4.08
CA ALA A 137 4.09 -18.49 4.24
C ALA A 137 3.92 -17.60 5.47
N LEU A 138 3.42 -16.39 5.26
CA LEU A 138 2.78 -15.66 6.36
C LEU A 138 1.60 -16.53 6.79
N ALA A 139 1.55 -16.89 8.07
CA ALA A 139 0.66 -17.91 8.62
C ALA A 139 -0.86 -17.63 8.48
N SER A 140 -1.28 -16.60 7.75
CA SER A 140 -2.69 -16.37 7.44
C SER A 140 -2.98 -16.77 5.99
N SER A 141 -3.66 -17.91 5.85
CA SER A 141 -4.36 -18.31 4.63
C SER A 141 -5.18 -17.13 4.07
N TYR A 142 -4.81 -16.63 2.90
CA TYR A 142 -5.62 -15.95 1.86
C TYR A 142 -6.67 -14.87 2.21
N VAL A 143 -7.02 -14.59 3.47
CA VAL A 143 -8.35 -14.07 3.82
C VAL A 143 -8.35 -12.75 4.59
N ARG A 144 -7.29 -12.36 5.32
CA ARG A 144 -7.35 -11.15 6.17
C ARG A 144 -6.00 -10.46 6.37
N LEU A 145 -5.29 -10.15 5.29
CA LEU A 145 -4.25 -9.13 5.35
C LEU A 145 -4.89 -7.84 4.80
N ASP A 146 -5.66 -7.16 5.67
CA ASP A 146 -6.07 -5.77 5.42
C ASP A 146 -4.85 -4.91 5.79
N GLY A 147 -4.34 -4.18 4.80
CA GLY A 147 -3.13 -3.40 4.92
C GLY A 147 -3.44 -1.99 5.38
N ALA A 148 -3.00 -1.71 6.60
CA ALA A 148 -2.31 -0.49 6.99
C ALA A 148 -1.90 -0.67 8.45
N GLN A 149 -0.79 -1.36 8.72
CA GLN A 149 -0.19 -1.29 10.06
C GLN A 149 0.61 0.01 10.15
N CYS A 150 0.27 0.84 11.14
CA CYS A 150 1.09 2.01 11.45
C CYS A 150 2.46 1.55 11.93
N LEU A 151 3.53 2.18 11.43
CA LEU A 151 4.82 2.14 12.09
C LEU A 151 4.66 2.73 13.49
N SER A 152 4.91 1.95 14.53
CA SER A 152 5.03 2.48 15.89
C SER A 152 6.15 3.52 15.90
N ALA A 153 5.86 4.72 16.40
CA ALA A 153 6.85 5.75 16.68
C ALA A 153 7.71 5.36 17.89
#